data_AF-A0A970NXW9-F1
#
_entry.id   AF-A0A970NXW9-F1
#
_cell.length_a   1.000
_cell.length_b   1.000
_cell.length_c   1.000
_cell.angle_alpha   90.00
_cell.angle_beta   90.00
_cell.angle_gamma   90.00
#
_symmetry.space_group_name_H-M   'P 1'
#
loop_
_entity.id
_entity.type
_entity.pdbx_description
1 polymer ?
#
loop_
_entity_poly.entity_id
_entity_poly.type
_entity_poly.pdbx_seq_one_letter_code
_entity_poly.pdbx_strand_id
1 'polypeptide(L)'
;MKSFKDNVLFTALIVLLILLLPLICLANKFSTDLPEINSEEGAIQLFEQGREAFEMGRTRDAILYFNKALQKDEQYAVAALYKAMSSESEIERKTNLNKAVRFRNNATEGERILIEIELTYADNNSEKRFQLAKQLAGLYPESARAMLVLAGEYQAQGNISKFRDLASEAIRVEPESPLGYRALAASWLLNEPTDFLLAAKYMKKFVELKPNEASAHIAMGDVHRAFLKLDHAKIAYSNAIKLEPESAAAFSKRGYIHTYLGMFDEARADFKKASALANHGQDYSKPNFSINSYLSPGNGKGTTPAVEFTGIKQGKNKRMPLNADTDNCYFCCTVISMSYGVYASPDNSMNACQCLQYEFEIESRTPNENTVEANIAFKDGFRAIQDEDYEKAKLIIEEYAHTISPEMKSKNNEAHNFLEGLIYSRQEKYHKALASFNKSDVNNIFVKYNLGLVYNKLEMFEEAKKVLTQVADFKFANARETQMAKTAIIWMKSYEDALMAGK
;
A
#
# COMPACT_ATOMS: atom_id res chain seq x y z
N MET A 1 -11.29 -75.08 24.69
CA MET A 1 -10.46 -74.32 23.71
C MET A 1 -11.22 -73.26 22.91
N LYS A 2 -12.56 -73.36 22.72
CA LYS A 2 -13.34 -72.33 22.01
C LYS A 2 -13.57 -71.05 22.85
N SER A 3 -13.96 -71.18 24.13
CA SER A 3 -14.20 -70.00 25.00
C SER A 3 -12.95 -69.18 25.36
N PHE A 4 -11.74 -69.78 25.28
CA PHE A 4 -10.49 -69.05 25.52
C PHE A 4 -10.09 -68.16 24.33
N LYS A 5 -10.39 -68.59 23.10
CA LYS A 5 -10.18 -67.76 21.91
C LYS A 5 -11.18 -66.61 21.83
N ASP A 6 -12.43 -66.84 22.23
CA ASP A 6 -13.47 -65.81 22.22
C ASP A 6 -13.19 -64.72 23.26
N ASN A 7 -12.66 -65.06 24.45
CA ASN A 7 -12.26 -64.08 25.46
C ASN A 7 -11.01 -63.28 25.07
N VAL A 8 -10.05 -63.88 24.35
CA VAL A 8 -8.87 -63.14 23.85
C VAL A 8 -9.25 -62.22 22.70
N LEU A 9 -10.17 -62.62 21.83
CA LEU A 9 -10.67 -61.74 20.76
C LEU A 9 -11.49 -60.58 21.32
N PHE A 10 -12.32 -60.82 22.33
CA PHE A 10 -13.16 -59.79 22.96
C PHE A 10 -12.33 -58.77 23.76
N THR A 11 -11.30 -59.24 24.47
CA THR A 11 -10.36 -58.34 25.18
C THR A 11 -9.47 -57.57 24.21
N ALA A 12 -9.01 -58.18 23.11
CA ALA A 12 -8.28 -57.48 22.07
C ALA A 12 -9.15 -56.42 21.36
N LEU A 13 -10.44 -56.69 21.12
CA LEU A 13 -11.36 -55.72 20.51
C LEU A 13 -11.64 -54.52 21.42
N ILE A 14 -11.78 -54.76 22.73
CA ILE A 14 -11.98 -53.68 23.72
C ILE A 14 -10.71 -52.82 23.85
N VAL A 15 -9.53 -53.43 23.85
CA VAL A 15 -8.26 -52.69 23.87
C VAL A 15 -8.08 -51.90 22.57
N LEU A 16 -8.47 -52.45 21.42
CA LEU A 16 -8.44 -51.73 20.13
C LEU A 16 -9.47 -50.59 20.09
N LEU A 17 -10.66 -50.76 20.67
CA LEU A 17 -11.68 -49.71 20.80
C LEU A 17 -11.28 -48.61 21.79
N ILE A 18 -10.51 -48.93 22.84
CA ILE A 18 -9.94 -47.95 23.77
C ILE A 18 -8.75 -47.21 23.13
N LEU A 19 -8.02 -47.84 22.21
CA LEU A 19 -6.95 -47.21 21.41
C LEU A 19 -7.48 -46.44 20.18
N LEU A 20 -8.73 -46.71 19.74
CA LEU A 20 -9.41 -46.05 18.61
C LEU A 20 -10.51 -45.08 19.02
N LEU A 21 -10.82 -44.97 20.31
CA LEU A 21 -11.47 -43.76 20.82
C LEU A 21 -10.45 -42.65 20.59
N PRO A 22 -10.69 -41.69 19.66
CA PRO A 22 -9.90 -40.48 19.73
C PRO A 22 -10.12 -40.00 21.15
N LEU A 23 -9.03 -39.61 21.83
CA LEU A 23 -9.16 -38.67 22.90
C LEU A 23 -10.08 -37.58 22.36
N ILE A 24 -11.36 -37.65 22.73
CA ILE A 24 -12.14 -36.49 23.08
C ILE A 24 -11.47 -36.01 24.36
N CYS A 25 -10.21 -35.55 24.20
CA CYS A 25 -9.86 -34.27 24.71
C CYS A 25 -11.06 -33.40 24.33
N LEU A 26 -11.94 -33.19 25.31
CA LEU A 26 -12.25 -31.85 25.72
C LEU A 26 -10.91 -31.10 25.89
N ALA A 27 -10.26 -30.85 24.76
CA ALA A 27 -9.60 -29.60 24.56
C ALA A 27 -10.77 -28.60 24.55
N ASN A 28 -11.22 -28.25 25.75
CA ASN A 28 -11.10 -26.85 26.06
C ASN A 28 -9.62 -26.54 25.78
N LYS A 29 -9.33 -26.20 24.51
CA LYS A 29 -8.32 -25.20 24.22
C LYS A 29 -8.85 -24.00 25.00
N PHE A 30 -8.52 -23.95 26.30
CA PHE A 30 -8.29 -22.66 26.91
C PHE A 30 -7.32 -22.02 25.94
N SER A 31 -7.83 -21.08 25.17
CA SER A 31 -7.01 -20.37 24.22
C SER A 31 -5.84 -19.83 25.03
N THR A 32 -4.62 -20.01 24.54
CA THR A 32 -3.40 -19.35 25.04
C THR A 32 -3.43 -17.84 24.76
N ASP A 33 -4.63 -17.33 24.49
CA ASP A 33 -4.98 -15.97 24.20
C ASP A 33 -5.02 -15.15 25.49
N LEU A 34 -5.20 -13.84 25.38
CA LEU A 34 -5.54 -13.02 26.54
C LEU A 34 -6.79 -13.65 27.19
N PRO A 35 -6.73 -14.17 28.43
CA PRO A 35 -7.85 -14.87 29.02
C PRO A 35 -9.00 -13.87 29.15
N GLU A 36 -10.01 -14.08 28.34
CA GLU A 36 -11.33 -13.53 28.53
C GLU A 36 -12.00 -14.42 29.57
N ILE A 37 -12.59 -13.84 30.60
CA ILE A 37 -13.88 -14.25 31.16
C ILE A 37 -14.08 -13.33 32.37
N ASN A 38 -14.89 -12.29 32.13
CA ASN A 38 -15.78 -11.67 33.09
C ASN A 38 -17.04 -11.22 32.32
N SER A 39 -17.57 -12.13 31.50
CA SER A 39 -18.78 -11.93 30.71
C SER A 39 -19.52 -13.26 30.53
N GLU A 40 -20.76 -13.22 30.03
CA GLU A 40 -21.52 -14.42 29.74
C GLU A 40 -20.96 -15.18 28.53
N GLU A 41 -21.05 -16.51 28.54
CA GLU A 41 -20.48 -17.38 27.49
C GLU A 41 -20.94 -16.99 26.07
N GLY A 42 -22.21 -16.58 25.94
CA GLY A 42 -22.76 -16.12 24.67
C GLY A 42 -22.12 -14.80 24.19
N ALA A 43 -21.77 -13.88 25.10
CA ALA A 43 -21.10 -12.64 24.74
C ALA A 43 -19.64 -12.90 24.31
N ILE A 44 -18.95 -13.83 24.98
CA ILE A 44 -17.57 -14.24 24.67
C ILE A 44 -17.49 -14.81 23.26
N GLN A 45 -18.34 -15.79 22.92
CA GLN A 45 -18.34 -16.39 21.57
C GLN A 45 -18.57 -15.36 20.46
N LEU A 46 -19.47 -14.39 20.70
CA LEU A 46 -19.71 -13.30 19.76
C LEU A 46 -18.50 -12.36 19.67
N PHE A 47 -17.84 -12.05 20.79
CA PHE A 47 -16.64 -11.24 20.77
C PHE A 47 -15.50 -11.93 20.02
N GLU A 48 -15.27 -13.23 20.21
CA GLU A 48 -14.25 -13.98 19.49
C GLU A 48 -14.46 -13.93 17.97
N GLN A 49 -15.71 -14.09 17.51
CA GLN A 49 -16.07 -13.92 16.10
C GLN A 49 -15.79 -12.51 15.59
N GLY A 50 -16.09 -11.50 16.41
CA GLY A 50 -15.81 -10.10 16.09
C GLY A 50 -14.31 -9.80 16.04
N ARG A 51 -13.52 -10.34 16.97
CA ARG A 51 -12.07 -10.20 17.00
C ARG A 51 -11.42 -10.87 15.81
N GLU A 52 -11.83 -12.09 15.45
CA GLU A 52 -11.34 -12.75 14.24
C GLU A 52 -11.64 -11.90 12.99
N ALA A 53 -12.87 -11.37 12.88
CA ALA A 53 -13.23 -10.47 11.79
C ALA A 53 -12.36 -9.21 11.76
N PHE A 54 -12.13 -8.58 12.91
CA PHE A 54 -11.24 -7.42 13.04
C PHE A 54 -9.81 -7.73 12.59
N GLU A 55 -9.25 -8.84 13.06
CA GLU A 55 -7.87 -9.28 12.74
C GLU A 55 -7.67 -9.62 11.26
N MET A 56 -8.72 -10.13 10.61
CA MET A 56 -8.73 -10.40 9.17
C MET A 56 -9.09 -9.17 8.32
N GLY A 57 -9.44 -8.04 8.94
CA GLY A 57 -9.78 -6.78 8.27
C GLY A 57 -11.24 -6.63 7.82
N ARG A 58 -12.14 -7.52 8.25
CA ARG A 58 -13.58 -7.46 7.99
C ARG A 58 -14.28 -6.54 9.00
N THR A 59 -14.05 -5.23 8.88
CA THR A 59 -14.50 -4.23 9.87
C THR A 59 -16.02 -4.26 10.12
N ARG A 60 -16.84 -4.44 9.07
CA ARG A 60 -18.31 -4.48 9.20
C ARG A 60 -18.79 -5.68 10.02
N ASP A 61 -18.25 -6.87 9.73
CA ASP A 61 -18.52 -8.08 10.49
C ASP A 61 -18.08 -7.92 11.94
N ALA A 62 -16.89 -7.34 12.16
CA ALA A 62 -16.37 -7.08 13.49
C ALA A 62 -17.35 -6.21 14.31
N ILE A 63 -17.79 -5.07 13.77
CA ILE A 63 -18.78 -4.19 14.42
C ILE A 63 -20.09 -4.92 14.68
N LEU A 64 -20.59 -5.73 13.73
CA LEU A 64 -21.81 -6.52 13.90
C LEU A 64 -21.71 -7.46 15.10
N TYR A 65 -20.61 -8.20 15.20
CA TYR A 65 -20.38 -9.15 16.29
C TYR A 65 -20.16 -8.46 17.63
N PHE A 66 -19.39 -7.36 17.68
CA PHE A 66 -19.23 -6.58 18.91
C PHE A 66 -20.54 -5.96 19.38
N ASN A 67 -21.42 -5.53 18.46
CA ASN A 67 -22.76 -5.08 18.82
C ASN A 67 -23.59 -6.20 19.46
N LYS A 68 -23.56 -7.41 18.90
CA LYS A 68 -24.27 -8.56 19.48
C LYS A 68 -23.68 -8.95 20.85
N ALA A 69 -22.36 -8.93 21.00
CA ALA A 69 -21.69 -9.17 22.28
C ALA A 69 -22.11 -8.14 23.34
N LEU A 70 -22.20 -6.86 22.98
CA LEU A 70 -22.63 -5.80 23.89
C LEU A 70 -24.14 -5.77 24.17
N GLN A 71 -24.97 -6.39 23.33
CA GLN A 71 -26.39 -6.63 23.63
C GLN A 71 -26.56 -7.74 24.67
N LYS A 72 -25.62 -8.68 24.68
CA LYS A 72 -25.57 -9.82 25.61
C LYS A 72 -25.01 -9.41 26.96
N ASP A 73 -23.89 -8.69 26.95
CA ASP A 73 -23.33 -8.06 28.13
C ASP A 73 -22.94 -6.61 27.83
N GLU A 74 -23.75 -5.68 28.34
CA GLU A 74 -23.51 -4.25 28.16
C GLU A 74 -22.20 -3.80 28.84
N GLN A 75 -21.71 -4.53 29.84
CA GLN A 75 -20.52 -4.18 30.62
C GLN A 75 -19.24 -4.84 30.08
N TYR A 76 -19.30 -5.51 28.94
CA TYR A 76 -18.16 -6.20 28.35
C TYR A 76 -17.14 -5.21 27.78
N ALA A 77 -16.19 -4.81 28.64
CA ALA A 77 -15.29 -3.68 28.40
C ALA A 77 -14.42 -3.85 27.14
N VAL A 78 -13.88 -5.05 26.90
CA VAL A 78 -13.04 -5.32 25.72
C VAL A 78 -13.86 -5.31 24.43
N ALA A 79 -15.12 -5.78 24.43
CA ALA A 79 -15.99 -5.65 23.27
C ALA A 79 -16.28 -4.18 22.94
N ALA A 80 -16.47 -3.34 23.96
CA ALA A 80 -16.59 -1.89 23.77
C ALA A 80 -15.30 -1.27 23.22
N LEU A 81 -14.13 -1.72 23.68
CA LEU A 81 -12.83 -1.28 23.16
C LEU A 81 -12.68 -1.61 21.68
N TYR A 82 -12.86 -2.88 21.30
CA TYR A 82 -12.71 -3.30 19.90
C TYR A 82 -13.74 -2.67 18.98
N LYS A 83 -14.97 -2.43 19.48
CA LYS A 83 -15.96 -1.64 18.75
C LYS A 83 -15.47 -0.21 18.54
N ALA A 84 -14.86 0.43 19.54
CA ALA A 84 -14.27 1.77 19.39
C ALA A 84 -13.15 1.76 18.33
N MET A 85 -12.24 0.78 18.36
CA MET A 85 -11.16 0.63 17.38
C MET A 85 -11.66 0.36 15.95
N SER A 86 -12.86 -0.22 15.83
CA SER A 86 -13.51 -0.49 14.55
C SER A 86 -14.42 0.65 14.07
N SER A 87 -14.70 1.66 14.91
CA SER A 87 -15.65 2.74 14.60
C SER A 87 -15.09 3.71 13.56
N GLU A 88 -15.86 3.92 12.49
CA GLU A 88 -15.56 4.91 11.45
C GLU A 88 -15.89 6.35 11.90
N SER A 89 -16.83 6.50 12.85
CA SER A 89 -17.23 7.79 13.42
C SER A 89 -16.40 8.11 14.67
N GLU A 90 -15.78 9.29 14.71
CA GLU A 90 -15.06 9.77 15.89
C GLU A 90 -15.99 9.84 17.13
N ILE A 91 -17.26 10.18 16.93
CA ILE A 91 -18.26 10.21 18.00
C ILE A 91 -18.52 8.80 18.54
N GLU A 92 -18.68 7.82 17.64
CA GLU A 92 -18.86 6.43 18.05
C GLU A 92 -17.60 5.86 18.73
N ARG A 93 -16.42 6.16 18.18
CA ARG A 93 -15.13 5.78 18.78
C ARG A 93 -15.02 6.30 20.21
N LYS A 94 -15.24 7.60 20.43
CA LYS A 94 -15.19 8.21 21.78
C LYS A 94 -16.25 7.62 22.71
N THR A 95 -17.47 7.44 22.22
CA THR A 95 -18.58 6.84 23.00
C THR A 95 -18.21 5.44 23.49
N ASN A 96 -17.73 4.57 22.61
CA ASN A 96 -17.41 3.19 22.95
C ASN A 96 -16.13 3.08 23.78
N LEU A 97 -15.13 3.94 23.54
CA LEU A 97 -13.92 4.01 24.38
C LEU A 97 -14.26 4.45 25.82
N ASN A 98 -15.11 5.46 25.99
CA ASN A 98 -15.60 5.87 27.32
C ASN A 98 -16.35 4.73 28.03
N LYS A 99 -17.10 3.92 27.28
CA LYS A 99 -17.78 2.73 27.79
C LYS A 99 -16.78 1.66 28.24
N ALA A 100 -15.74 1.39 27.45
CA ALA A 100 -14.66 0.47 27.84
C ALA A 100 -13.97 0.93 29.13
N VAL A 101 -13.65 2.22 29.25
CA VAL A 101 -13.04 2.80 30.45
C VAL A 101 -13.96 2.72 31.66
N ARG A 102 -15.27 2.93 31.49
CA ARG A 102 -16.26 2.84 32.57
C ARG A 102 -16.32 1.45 33.19
N PHE A 103 -16.24 0.41 32.35
CA PHE A 103 -16.35 -0.99 32.78
C PHE A 103 -15.00 -1.71 32.92
N ARG A 104 -13.87 -1.00 32.83
CA ARG A 104 -12.52 -1.58 32.90
C ARG A 104 -12.25 -2.42 34.16
N ASN A 105 -12.91 -2.12 35.27
CA ASN A 105 -12.75 -2.87 36.52
C ASN A 105 -13.35 -4.29 36.42
N ASN A 106 -14.26 -4.51 35.47
CA ASN A 106 -14.78 -5.84 35.13
C ASN A 106 -13.85 -6.57 34.15
N ALA A 107 -12.89 -5.88 33.53
CA ALA A 107 -11.99 -6.47 32.55
C ALA A 107 -10.83 -7.24 33.23
N THR A 108 -10.26 -8.21 32.55
CA THR A 108 -9.04 -8.90 32.99
C THR A 108 -7.83 -7.98 32.94
N GLU A 109 -6.70 -8.39 33.53
CA GLU A 109 -5.51 -7.53 33.55
C GLU A 109 -5.01 -7.20 32.14
N GLY A 110 -4.95 -8.18 31.23
CA GLY A 110 -4.59 -7.95 29.83
C GLY A 110 -5.55 -7.02 29.11
N GLU A 111 -6.85 -7.18 29.31
CA GLU A 111 -7.87 -6.29 28.73
C GLU A 111 -7.75 -4.85 29.25
N ARG A 112 -7.48 -4.67 30.55
CA ARG A 112 -7.21 -3.35 31.13
C ARG A 112 -5.99 -2.70 30.48
N ILE A 113 -4.91 -3.45 30.29
CA ILE A 113 -3.72 -2.95 29.60
C ILE A 113 -4.05 -2.53 28.16
N LEU A 114 -4.85 -3.31 27.41
CA LEU A 114 -5.29 -2.91 26.07
C LEU A 114 -6.10 -1.61 26.06
N ILE A 115 -7.01 -1.43 27.04
CA ILE A 115 -7.75 -0.17 27.20
C ILE A 115 -6.79 0.99 27.47
N GLU A 116 -5.80 0.79 28.34
CA GLU A 116 -4.80 1.81 28.65
C GLU A 116 -3.91 2.15 27.47
N ILE A 117 -3.50 1.14 26.68
CA ILE A 117 -2.78 1.33 25.41
C ILE A 117 -3.59 2.22 24.48
N GLU A 118 -4.88 1.94 24.30
CA GLU A 118 -5.74 2.73 23.40
C GLU A 118 -5.87 4.19 23.85
N LEU A 119 -5.98 4.43 25.17
CA LEU A 119 -6.02 5.79 25.71
C LEU A 119 -4.74 6.59 25.42
N THR A 120 -3.58 5.93 25.34
CA THR A 120 -2.32 6.65 25.03
C THR A 120 -2.28 7.24 23.62
N TYR A 121 -3.10 6.75 22.67
CA TYR A 121 -3.18 7.35 21.34
C TYR A 121 -3.82 8.74 21.37
N ALA A 122 -4.76 9.00 22.28
CA ALA A 122 -5.38 10.31 22.43
C ALA A 122 -4.38 11.36 22.94
N ASP A 123 -3.50 10.96 23.86
CA ASP A 123 -2.50 11.84 24.47
C ASP A 123 -1.13 11.79 23.75
N ASN A 124 -1.04 11.03 22.65
CA ASN A 124 0.18 10.75 21.88
C ASN A 124 1.39 10.31 22.74
N ASN A 125 1.15 9.53 23.80
CA ASN A 125 2.17 9.10 24.75
C ASN A 125 2.80 7.76 24.34
N SER A 126 3.71 7.80 23.36
CA SER A 126 4.37 6.61 22.80
C SER A 126 5.21 5.84 23.81
N GLU A 127 5.87 6.52 24.76
CA GLU A 127 6.68 5.86 25.79
C GLU A 127 5.80 5.02 26.72
N LYS A 128 4.71 5.59 27.25
CA LYS A 128 3.77 4.84 28.08
C LYS A 128 3.17 3.66 27.31
N ARG A 129 2.83 3.87 26.04
CA ARG A 129 2.28 2.81 25.16
C ARG A 129 3.27 1.65 25.01
N PHE A 130 4.54 1.95 24.79
CA PHE A 130 5.60 0.94 24.70
C PHE A 130 5.78 0.16 26.01
N GLN A 131 5.77 0.82 27.16
CA GLN A 131 5.87 0.15 28.46
C GLN A 131 4.67 -0.77 28.74
N LEU A 132 3.45 -0.32 28.41
CA LEU A 132 2.24 -1.13 28.53
C LEU A 132 2.26 -2.34 27.59
N ALA A 133 2.68 -2.16 26.33
CA ALA A 133 2.83 -3.25 25.38
C ALA A 133 3.86 -4.29 25.85
N LYS A 134 4.97 -3.83 26.45
CA LYS A 134 5.99 -4.71 27.04
C LYS A 134 5.46 -5.44 28.27
N GLN A 135 4.69 -4.78 29.12
CA GLN A 135 4.01 -5.41 30.25
C GLN A 135 3.04 -6.50 29.77
N LEU A 136 2.23 -6.21 28.75
CA LEU A 136 1.29 -7.17 28.16
C LEU A 136 2.01 -8.41 27.64
N ALA A 137 3.05 -8.24 26.82
CA ALA A 137 3.84 -9.35 26.29
C ALA A 137 4.56 -10.14 27.39
N GLY A 138 4.96 -9.49 28.50
CA GLY A 138 5.56 -10.15 29.66
C GLY A 138 4.57 -10.97 30.49
N LEU A 139 3.32 -10.51 30.62
CA LEU A 139 2.25 -11.25 31.30
C LEU A 139 1.75 -12.45 30.49
N TYR A 140 1.80 -12.34 29.16
CA TYR A 140 1.29 -13.35 28.23
C TYR A 140 2.36 -13.77 27.21
N PRO A 141 3.47 -14.40 27.65
CA PRO A 141 4.60 -14.74 26.78
C PRO A 141 4.32 -15.87 25.78
N GLU A 142 3.16 -16.54 25.86
CA GLU A 142 2.73 -17.55 24.89
C GLU A 142 1.60 -17.04 23.98
N SER A 143 1.26 -15.74 24.05
CA SER A 143 0.23 -15.12 23.22
C SER A 143 0.85 -14.41 22.02
N ALA A 144 0.55 -14.89 20.81
CA ALA A 144 0.97 -14.21 19.58
C ALA A 144 0.44 -12.77 19.52
N ARG A 145 -0.78 -12.52 20.02
CA ARG A 145 -1.37 -11.18 20.06
C ARG A 145 -0.58 -10.23 20.95
N ALA A 146 -0.27 -10.65 22.18
CA ALA A 146 0.52 -9.81 23.10
C ALA A 146 1.89 -9.47 22.53
N MET A 147 2.56 -10.45 21.88
CA MET A 147 3.82 -10.22 21.17
C MET A 147 3.67 -9.23 20.01
N LEU A 148 2.61 -9.34 19.22
CA LEU A 148 2.39 -8.48 18.06
C LEU A 148 2.00 -7.04 18.44
N VAL A 149 1.36 -6.85 19.60
CA VAL A 149 1.15 -5.51 20.17
C VAL A 149 2.50 -4.85 20.47
N LEU A 150 3.42 -5.56 21.13
CA LEU A 150 4.78 -5.04 21.36
C LEU A 150 5.57 -4.87 20.05
N ALA A 151 5.43 -5.79 19.09
CA ALA A 151 6.05 -5.68 17.78
C ALA A 151 5.62 -4.38 17.08
N GLY A 152 4.32 -4.06 17.11
CA GLY A 152 3.76 -2.84 16.54
C GLY A 152 4.44 -1.56 17.06
N GLU A 153 4.73 -1.50 18.37
CA GLU A 153 5.45 -0.36 18.94
C GLU A 153 6.91 -0.29 18.50
N TYR A 154 7.61 -1.43 18.37
CA TYR A 154 8.95 -1.44 17.78
C TYR A 154 8.94 -0.97 16.32
N GLN A 155 7.92 -1.36 15.54
CA GLN A 155 7.76 -0.86 14.18
C GLN A 155 7.49 0.65 14.15
N ALA A 156 6.66 1.18 15.06
CA ALA A 156 6.42 2.62 15.18
C ALA A 156 7.70 3.41 15.52
N GLN A 157 8.65 2.80 16.22
CA GLN A 157 9.98 3.35 16.50
C GLN A 157 10.99 3.15 15.35
N GLY A 158 10.57 2.55 14.23
CA GLY A 158 11.44 2.22 13.09
C GLY A 158 12.33 0.98 13.31
N ASN A 159 12.18 0.27 14.42
CA ASN A 159 12.95 -0.94 14.73
C ASN A 159 12.31 -2.17 14.09
N ILE A 160 12.45 -2.28 12.76
CA ILE A 160 11.90 -3.38 11.95
C ILE A 160 12.53 -4.73 12.33
N SER A 161 13.80 -4.75 12.76
CA SER A 161 14.44 -5.99 13.22
C SER A 161 13.72 -6.57 14.43
N LYS A 162 13.44 -5.76 15.46
CA LYS A 162 12.73 -6.22 16.66
C LYS A 162 11.28 -6.59 16.39
N PHE A 163 10.61 -5.88 15.48
CA PHE A 163 9.30 -6.30 14.99
C PHE A 163 9.36 -7.72 14.40
N ARG A 164 10.34 -8.00 13.53
CA ARG A 164 10.49 -9.31 12.88
C ARG A 164 10.89 -10.41 13.86
N ASP A 165 11.71 -10.11 14.86
CA ASP A 165 12.04 -11.04 15.95
C ASP A 165 10.76 -11.48 16.68
N LEU A 166 9.94 -10.52 17.12
CA LEU A 166 8.71 -10.79 17.86
C LEU A 166 7.63 -11.46 17.00
N ALA A 167 7.50 -11.08 15.74
CA ALA A 167 6.55 -11.74 14.83
C ALA A 167 6.98 -13.18 14.49
N SER A 168 8.29 -13.47 14.48
CA SER A 168 8.80 -14.85 14.36
C SER A 168 8.55 -15.66 15.61
N GLU A 169 8.70 -15.03 16.78
CA GLU A 169 8.38 -15.65 18.07
C GLU A 169 6.88 -15.93 18.19
N ALA A 170 6.02 -15.03 17.71
CA ALA A 170 4.57 -15.22 17.65
C ALA A 170 4.20 -16.49 16.84
N ILE A 171 4.91 -16.77 15.75
CA ILE A 171 4.77 -18.02 14.99
C ILE A 171 5.27 -19.23 15.79
N ARG A 172 6.35 -19.07 16.56
CA ARG A 172 6.92 -20.16 17.38
C ARG A 172 5.94 -20.62 18.46
N VAL A 173 5.29 -19.68 19.15
CA VAL A 173 4.36 -19.97 20.26
C VAL A 173 2.99 -20.41 19.76
N GLU A 174 2.48 -19.80 18.67
CA GLU A 174 1.20 -20.16 18.06
C GLU A 174 1.33 -20.43 16.54
N PRO A 175 1.88 -21.60 16.15
CA PRO A 175 2.18 -21.91 14.73
C PRO A 175 0.96 -22.06 13.82
N GLU A 176 -0.23 -22.21 14.41
CA GLU A 176 -1.52 -22.26 13.71
C GLU A 176 -2.24 -20.90 13.73
N SER A 177 -1.70 -19.89 14.41
CA SER A 177 -2.22 -18.53 14.37
C SER A 177 -1.77 -17.84 13.07
N PRO A 178 -2.70 -17.24 12.30
CA PRO A 178 -2.35 -16.54 11.06
C PRO A 178 -1.59 -15.23 11.28
N LEU A 179 -1.62 -14.68 12.49
CA LEU A 179 -1.23 -13.29 12.77
C LEU A 179 0.28 -13.06 12.55
N GLY A 180 1.12 -13.95 13.09
CA GLY A 180 2.57 -13.84 12.94
C GLY A 180 3.03 -13.98 11.49
N TYR A 181 2.42 -14.93 10.75
CA TYR A 181 2.69 -15.10 9.31
C TYR A 181 2.29 -13.86 8.52
N ARG A 182 1.10 -13.30 8.76
CA ARG A 182 0.64 -12.07 8.10
C ARG A 182 1.57 -10.89 8.40
N ALA A 183 1.96 -10.73 9.67
CA ALA A 183 2.85 -9.67 10.13
C ALA A 183 4.24 -9.75 9.47
N LEU A 184 4.88 -10.92 9.46
CA LEU A 184 6.17 -11.10 8.79
C LEU A 184 6.05 -10.91 7.28
N ALA A 185 5.01 -11.47 6.66
CA ALA A 185 4.83 -11.36 5.22
C ALA A 185 4.69 -9.89 4.79
N ALA A 186 3.86 -9.11 5.50
CA ALA A 186 3.72 -7.67 5.27
C ALA A 186 5.04 -6.92 5.51
N SER A 187 5.78 -7.26 6.56
CA SER A 187 7.04 -6.59 6.88
C SER A 187 8.14 -6.85 5.86
N TRP A 188 8.28 -8.08 5.35
CA TRP A 188 9.24 -8.40 4.29
C TRP A 188 8.86 -7.82 2.93
N LEU A 189 7.56 -7.54 2.73
CA LEU A 189 7.05 -6.93 1.52
C LEU A 189 7.22 -5.40 1.49
N LEU A 190 7.01 -4.73 2.63
CA LEU A 190 6.84 -3.27 2.70
C LEU A 190 7.96 -2.53 3.45
N ASN A 191 8.72 -3.20 4.32
CA ASN A 191 9.75 -2.56 5.15
C ASN A 191 11.16 -3.01 4.76
N GLU A 192 12.15 -2.14 4.93
CA GLU A 192 13.55 -2.46 4.65
C GLU A 192 14.22 -3.29 5.77
N PRO A 193 15.15 -4.21 5.43
CA PRO A 193 15.40 -4.70 4.08
C PRO A 193 14.19 -5.52 3.59
N THR A 194 13.81 -5.31 2.33
CA THR A 194 12.75 -6.07 1.66
C THR A 194 13.28 -7.44 1.19
N ASP A 195 12.43 -8.46 1.24
CA ASP A 195 12.71 -9.80 0.71
C ASP A 195 11.40 -10.43 0.22
N PHE A 196 11.17 -10.38 -1.10
CA PHE A 196 9.93 -10.87 -1.67
C PHE A 196 9.79 -12.39 -1.61
N LEU A 197 10.88 -13.15 -1.49
CA LEU A 197 10.83 -14.60 -1.34
C LEU A 197 10.38 -14.98 0.07
N LEU A 198 10.92 -14.31 1.10
CA LEU A 198 10.44 -14.46 2.47
C LEU A 198 9.00 -13.99 2.63
N ALA A 199 8.64 -12.85 2.02
CA ALA A 199 7.27 -12.38 1.99
C ALA A 199 6.33 -13.43 1.40
N ALA A 200 6.66 -13.99 0.23
CA ALA A 200 5.87 -15.05 -0.41
C ALA A 200 5.75 -16.31 0.45
N LYS A 201 6.85 -16.74 1.11
CA LYS A 201 6.87 -17.90 2.00
C LYS A 201 5.88 -17.74 3.15
N TYR A 202 5.97 -16.63 3.89
CA TYR A 202 5.08 -16.39 5.03
C TYR A 202 3.64 -16.15 4.57
N MET A 203 3.44 -15.48 3.43
CA MET A 203 2.10 -15.25 2.88
C MET A 203 1.41 -16.55 2.47
N LYS A 204 2.16 -17.48 1.87
CA LYS A 204 1.63 -18.80 1.51
C LYS A 204 1.05 -19.52 2.73
N LYS A 205 1.78 -19.50 3.86
CA LYS A 205 1.29 -20.11 5.11
C LYS A 205 0.08 -19.37 5.69
N PHE A 206 0.01 -18.04 5.58
CA PHE A 206 -1.19 -17.28 5.94
C PHE A 206 -2.42 -17.72 5.12
N VAL A 207 -2.26 -17.90 3.80
CA VAL A 207 -3.34 -18.38 2.90
C VAL A 207 -3.74 -19.81 3.20
N GLU A 208 -2.78 -20.69 3.52
CA GLU A 208 -3.06 -22.07 3.93
C GLU A 208 -3.91 -22.13 5.22
N LEU A 209 -3.64 -21.24 6.17
CA LEU A 209 -4.42 -21.13 7.43
C LEU A 209 -5.78 -20.46 7.23
N LYS A 210 -5.90 -19.56 6.24
CA LYS A 210 -7.07 -18.72 6.00
C LYS A 210 -7.44 -18.64 4.51
N PRO A 211 -7.79 -19.78 3.86
CA PRO A 211 -7.96 -19.85 2.40
C PRO A 211 -9.20 -19.10 1.89
N ASN A 212 -10.20 -18.91 2.76
CA ASN A 212 -11.46 -18.24 2.45
C ASN A 212 -11.47 -16.77 2.90
N GLU A 213 -10.32 -16.22 3.29
CA GLU A 213 -10.20 -14.83 3.67
C GLU A 213 -9.85 -13.94 2.49
N ALA A 214 -10.66 -12.90 2.25
CA ALA A 214 -10.37 -11.92 1.20
C ALA A 214 -9.01 -11.25 1.41
N SER A 215 -8.63 -10.98 2.67
CA SER A 215 -7.33 -10.40 3.03
C SER A 215 -6.15 -11.31 2.67
N ALA A 216 -6.31 -12.64 2.72
CA ALA A 216 -5.28 -13.59 2.28
C ALA A 216 -5.06 -13.53 0.75
N HIS A 217 -6.15 -13.43 -0.03
CA HIS A 217 -6.06 -13.27 -1.49
C HIS A 217 -5.53 -11.89 -1.89
N ILE A 218 -5.90 -10.82 -1.18
CA ILE A 218 -5.28 -9.50 -1.34
C ILE A 218 -3.76 -9.60 -1.15
N ALA A 219 -3.34 -10.25 -0.07
CA ALA A 219 -1.95 -10.29 0.30
C ALA A 219 -1.12 -11.15 -0.68
N MET A 220 -1.70 -12.22 -1.25
CA MET A 220 -1.09 -12.93 -2.39
C MET A 220 -1.03 -12.09 -3.67
N GLY A 221 -2.05 -11.27 -3.93
CA GLY A 221 -2.03 -10.32 -5.04
C GLY A 221 -0.90 -9.31 -4.90
N ASP A 222 -0.63 -8.85 -3.67
CA ASP A 222 0.48 -7.95 -3.39
C ASP A 222 1.85 -8.61 -3.61
N VAL A 223 2.01 -9.87 -3.18
CA VAL A 223 3.21 -10.66 -3.48
C VAL A 223 3.40 -10.83 -4.99
N HIS A 224 2.35 -11.21 -5.72
CA HIS A 224 2.44 -11.33 -7.18
C HIS A 224 2.79 -10.01 -7.87
N ARG A 225 2.24 -8.89 -7.37
CA ARG A 225 2.56 -7.55 -7.85
C ARG A 225 4.03 -7.21 -7.61
N ALA A 226 4.59 -7.52 -6.44
CA ALA A 226 6.00 -7.30 -6.14
C ALA A 226 6.95 -8.08 -7.07
N PHE A 227 6.53 -9.28 -7.52
CA PHE A 227 7.23 -10.05 -8.56
C PHE A 227 6.87 -9.64 -10.01
N LEU A 228 6.14 -8.55 -10.21
CA LEU A 228 5.62 -8.09 -11.51
C LEU A 228 4.79 -9.15 -12.27
N LYS A 229 4.24 -10.14 -11.56
CA LYS A 229 3.32 -11.16 -12.08
C LYS A 229 1.90 -10.60 -12.13
N LEU A 230 1.70 -9.56 -12.95
CA LEU A 230 0.49 -8.74 -12.94
C LEU A 230 -0.80 -9.53 -13.21
N ASP A 231 -0.80 -10.51 -14.12
CA ASP A 231 -1.99 -11.35 -14.35
C ASP A 231 -2.34 -12.24 -13.15
N HIS A 232 -1.33 -12.75 -12.44
CA HIS A 232 -1.56 -13.52 -11.21
C HIS A 232 -2.10 -12.62 -10.10
N ALA A 233 -1.58 -11.38 -9.99
CA ALA A 233 -2.10 -10.39 -9.07
C ALA A 233 -3.56 -10.04 -9.37
N LYS A 234 -3.92 -9.87 -10.64
CA LYS A 234 -5.30 -9.62 -11.12
C LYS A 234 -6.25 -10.75 -10.68
N ILE A 235 -5.84 -12.01 -10.84
CA ILE A 235 -6.62 -13.19 -10.43
C ILE A 235 -6.79 -13.20 -8.91
N ALA A 236 -5.72 -13.01 -8.15
CA ALA A 236 -5.75 -13.00 -6.69
C ALA A 236 -6.69 -11.92 -6.14
N TYR A 237 -6.58 -10.67 -6.62
CA TYR A 237 -7.52 -9.61 -6.23
C TYR A 237 -8.95 -9.88 -6.67
N SER A 238 -9.16 -10.53 -7.81
CA SER A 238 -10.51 -10.95 -8.24
C SER A 238 -11.10 -12.01 -7.33
N ASN A 239 -10.29 -12.92 -6.79
CA ASN A 239 -10.75 -13.90 -5.78
C ASN A 239 -11.08 -13.21 -4.46
N ALA A 240 -10.29 -12.23 -4.03
CA ALA A 240 -10.63 -11.41 -2.86
C ALA A 240 -11.98 -10.70 -3.03
N ILE A 241 -12.27 -10.13 -4.20
CA ILE A 241 -13.56 -9.48 -4.49
C ILE A 241 -14.73 -10.49 -4.48
N LYS A 242 -14.50 -11.74 -4.91
CA LYS A 242 -15.54 -12.78 -4.83
C LYS A 242 -15.87 -13.15 -3.39
N LEU A 243 -14.87 -13.20 -2.51
CA LEU A 243 -15.03 -13.51 -1.10
C LEU A 243 -15.63 -12.34 -0.33
N GLU A 244 -15.21 -11.11 -0.64
CA GLU A 244 -15.70 -9.88 -0.04
C GLU A 244 -16.07 -8.85 -1.13
N PRO A 245 -17.32 -8.88 -1.63
CA PRO A 245 -17.79 -8.00 -2.69
C PRO A 245 -17.81 -6.50 -2.34
N GLU A 246 -17.60 -6.18 -1.06
CA GLU A 246 -17.57 -4.82 -0.53
C GLU A 246 -16.15 -4.36 -0.13
N SER A 247 -15.12 -5.12 -0.49
CA SER A 247 -13.72 -4.77 -0.19
C SER A 247 -13.19 -3.66 -1.10
N ALA A 248 -13.24 -2.40 -0.64
CA ALA A 248 -12.66 -1.26 -1.35
C ALA A 248 -11.15 -1.46 -1.64
N ALA A 249 -10.43 -2.11 -0.72
CA ALA A 249 -9.03 -2.46 -0.86
C ALA A 249 -8.78 -3.43 -2.04
N ALA A 250 -9.61 -4.46 -2.20
CA ALA A 250 -9.44 -5.42 -3.29
C ALA A 250 -9.72 -4.79 -4.67
N PHE A 251 -10.79 -3.98 -4.78
CA PHE A 251 -11.10 -3.23 -6.00
C PHE A 251 -10.00 -2.25 -6.38
N SER A 252 -9.52 -1.42 -5.44
CA SER A 252 -8.44 -0.47 -5.72
C SER A 252 -7.16 -1.16 -6.16
N LYS A 253 -6.76 -2.24 -5.47
CA LYS A 253 -5.58 -3.03 -5.84
C LYS A 253 -5.71 -3.65 -7.22
N ARG A 254 -6.87 -4.19 -7.59
CA ARG A 254 -7.12 -4.68 -8.95
C ARG A 254 -7.12 -3.56 -9.98
N GLY A 255 -7.67 -2.39 -9.65
CA GLY A 255 -7.62 -1.19 -10.47
C GLY A 255 -6.20 -0.79 -10.83
N TYR A 256 -5.28 -0.79 -9.85
CA TYR A 256 -3.85 -0.56 -10.12
C TYR A 256 -3.26 -1.61 -11.07
N ILE A 257 -3.60 -2.89 -10.89
CA ILE A 257 -3.14 -3.94 -11.80
C ILE A 257 -3.67 -3.74 -13.22
N HIS A 258 -4.95 -3.40 -13.38
CA HIS A 258 -5.54 -3.07 -14.67
C HIS A 258 -4.81 -1.87 -15.32
N THR A 259 -4.47 -0.83 -14.56
CA THR A 259 -3.62 0.27 -15.05
C THR A 259 -2.26 -0.22 -15.54
N TYR A 260 -1.54 -1.04 -14.77
CA TYR A 260 -0.23 -1.60 -15.20
C TYR A 260 -0.32 -2.53 -16.42
N LEU A 261 -1.51 -3.09 -16.69
CA LEU A 261 -1.79 -3.92 -17.85
C LEU A 261 -2.33 -3.14 -19.06
N GLY A 262 -2.59 -1.83 -18.93
CA GLY A 262 -3.20 -1.01 -19.98
C GLY A 262 -4.72 -1.15 -20.12
N MET A 263 -5.37 -1.85 -19.18
CA MET A 263 -6.81 -2.13 -19.15
C MET A 263 -7.56 -0.97 -18.47
N PHE A 264 -7.59 0.17 -19.14
CA PHE A 264 -7.96 1.42 -18.48
C PHE A 264 -9.46 1.58 -18.19
N ASP A 265 -10.35 0.95 -18.98
CA ASP A 265 -11.79 0.92 -18.69
C ASP A 265 -12.11 0.09 -17.46
N GLU A 266 -11.45 -1.07 -17.32
CA GLU A 266 -11.58 -1.96 -16.18
C GLU A 266 -10.98 -1.33 -14.92
N ALA A 267 -9.82 -0.66 -15.06
CA ALA A 267 -9.23 0.13 -13.98
C ALA A 267 -10.21 1.20 -13.48
N ARG A 268 -10.88 1.92 -14.41
CA ARG A 268 -11.92 2.91 -14.06
C ARG A 268 -13.07 2.31 -13.28
N ALA A 269 -13.61 1.20 -13.76
CA ALA A 269 -14.73 0.53 -13.11
C ALA A 269 -14.35 0.09 -11.67
N ASP A 270 -13.16 -0.48 -11.51
CA ASP A 270 -12.65 -0.91 -10.21
C ASP A 270 -12.44 0.25 -9.24
N PHE A 271 -11.77 1.32 -9.68
CA PHE A 271 -11.56 2.49 -8.83
C PHE A 271 -12.87 3.20 -8.46
N LYS A 272 -13.84 3.28 -9.40
CA LYS A 272 -15.18 3.82 -9.10
C LYS A 272 -15.89 2.99 -8.05
N LYS A 273 -15.80 1.66 -8.13
CA LYS A 273 -16.38 0.76 -7.14
C LYS A 273 -15.68 0.90 -5.78
N ALA A 274 -14.35 0.96 -5.75
CA ALA A 274 -13.57 1.19 -4.53
C ALA A 274 -13.96 2.52 -3.86
N SER A 275 -14.06 3.60 -4.62
CA SER A 275 -14.48 4.92 -4.13
C SER A 275 -15.91 4.90 -3.56
N ALA A 276 -16.85 4.24 -4.25
CA ALA A 276 -18.22 4.10 -3.76
C ALA A 276 -18.31 3.31 -2.44
N LEU A 277 -17.46 2.28 -2.27
CA LEU A 277 -17.40 1.46 -1.07
C LEU A 277 -16.68 2.17 0.09
N ALA A 278 -15.69 3.02 -0.21
CA ALA A 278 -14.97 3.82 0.78
C ALA A 278 -15.85 4.91 1.44
N ASN A 279 -17.07 5.17 0.93
CA ASN A 279 -17.99 6.21 1.43
C ASN A 279 -18.52 6.04 2.86
N HIS A 280 -18.04 5.05 3.62
CA HIS A 280 -18.43 4.85 5.01
C HIS A 280 -17.41 5.34 6.05
N GLY A 281 -16.17 5.68 5.65
CA GLY A 281 -15.17 6.28 6.55
C GLY A 281 -14.51 7.54 5.97
N GLN A 282 -13.94 8.37 6.85
CA GLN A 282 -13.03 9.48 6.55
C GLN A 282 -11.72 8.96 5.93
N ASP A 283 -11.80 8.37 4.73
CA ASP A 283 -10.69 7.68 4.11
C ASP A 283 -10.03 8.59 3.05
N TYR A 284 -8.80 9.02 3.36
CA TYR A 284 -7.91 9.78 2.48
C TYR A 284 -7.61 9.04 1.16
N SER A 285 -8.00 7.77 1.03
CA SER A 285 -7.88 6.98 -0.21
C SER A 285 -8.87 7.37 -1.32
N LYS A 286 -9.98 8.06 -1.01
CA LYS A 286 -11.05 8.40 -1.99
C LYS A 286 -10.56 9.24 -3.17
N PRO A 287 -9.80 10.34 -2.96
CA PRO A 287 -9.35 11.18 -4.07
C PRO A 287 -8.34 10.43 -4.96
N ASN A 288 -7.52 9.57 -4.36
CA ASN A 288 -6.50 8.79 -5.05
C ASN A 288 -7.09 7.79 -6.05
N PHE A 289 -8.16 7.07 -5.67
CA PHE A 289 -8.81 6.11 -6.58
C PHE A 289 -9.55 6.82 -7.72
N SER A 290 -10.28 7.90 -7.41
CA SER A 290 -10.99 8.68 -8.42
C SER A 290 -10.03 9.23 -9.47
N ILE A 291 -8.90 9.79 -9.05
CA ILE A 291 -7.89 10.35 -9.95
C ILE A 291 -7.23 9.26 -10.79
N ASN A 292 -6.77 8.15 -10.19
CA ASN A 292 -6.16 7.04 -10.94
C ASN A 292 -7.10 6.43 -11.99
N SER A 293 -8.42 6.52 -11.78
CA SER A 293 -9.43 6.11 -12.76
C SER A 293 -9.37 6.93 -14.07
N TYR A 294 -9.23 8.25 -13.98
CA TYR A 294 -9.19 9.13 -15.15
C TYR A 294 -7.79 9.28 -15.76
N LEU A 295 -6.74 9.09 -14.96
CA LEU A 295 -5.32 9.25 -15.30
C LEU A 295 -4.69 8.06 -16.06
N SER A 296 -5.44 7.31 -16.85
CA SER A 296 -4.94 6.02 -17.34
C SER A 296 -4.93 5.87 -18.87
N PRO A 297 -5.87 6.41 -19.67
CA PRO A 297 -5.82 6.23 -21.12
C PRO A 297 -5.02 7.31 -21.88
N GLY A 298 -4.32 8.23 -21.22
CA GLY A 298 -3.64 9.33 -21.92
C GLY A 298 -4.57 10.38 -22.55
N ASN A 299 -5.88 10.25 -22.36
CA ASN A 299 -6.84 11.23 -22.81
C ASN A 299 -7.21 12.17 -21.65
N GLY A 300 -6.55 13.32 -21.58
CA GLY A 300 -6.90 14.46 -20.71
C GLY A 300 -8.28 15.09 -21.01
N LYS A 301 -9.21 14.33 -21.60
CA LYS A 301 -10.61 14.73 -21.84
C LYS A 301 -11.56 14.33 -20.70
N GLY A 302 -11.06 13.66 -19.65
CA GLY A 302 -11.86 13.17 -18.51
C GLY A 302 -11.43 13.67 -17.13
N THR A 303 -10.46 14.57 -17.06
CA THR A 303 -9.89 15.08 -15.79
C THR A 303 -10.77 16.15 -15.12
N THR A 304 -11.66 16.82 -15.87
CA THR A 304 -12.61 17.81 -15.34
C THR A 304 -13.63 17.23 -14.34
N PRO A 305 -14.31 16.10 -14.63
CA PRO A 305 -15.17 15.43 -13.66
C PRO A 305 -14.43 14.95 -12.40
N ALA A 306 -13.16 14.57 -12.51
CA ALA A 306 -12.35 14.11 -11.37
C ALA A 306 -12.08 15.24 -10.36
N VAL A 307 -11.82 16.46 -10.86
CA VAL A 307 -11.63 17.69 -10.07
C VAL A 307 -12.96 18.21 -9.50
N GLU A 308 -14.08 17.99 -10.18
CA GLU A 308 -15.41 18.30 -9.63
C GLU A 308 -15.80 17.34 -8.49
N PHE A 309 -15.40 16.07 -8.56
CA PHE A 309 -15.71 15.04 -7.56
C PHE A 309 -14.90 15.18 -6.26
N THR A 310 -13.77 15.90 -6.28
CA THR A 310 -12.96 16.22 -5.09
C THR A 310 -13.46 17.46 -4.33
N GLY A 311 -14.51 18.15 -4.80
CA GLY A 311 -15.06 19.34 -4.14
C GLY A 311 -14.27 20.64 -4.36
N ILE A 312 -13.28 20.64 -5.25
CA ILE A 312 -12.34 21.76 -5.47
C ILE A 312 -13.01 23.06 -5.94
N LYS A 313 -14.23 23.02 -6.50
CA LYS A 313 -14.96 24.22 -6.96
C LYS A 313 -15.49 25.15 -5.84
N GLN A 314 -15.49 24.74 -4.56
CA GLN A 314 -16.08 25.57 -3.49
C GLN A 314 -15.09 26.49 -2.73
N GLY A 315 -13.86 26.66 -3.22
CA GLY A 315 -12.88 27.58 -2.62
C GLY A 315 -12.59 28.80 -3.50
N LYS A 316 -13.20 29.94 -3.21
CA LYS A 316 -12.79 31.23 -3.82
C LYS A 316 -11.34 31.54 -3.42
N ASN A 317 -10.39 31.45 -4.36
CA ASN A 317 -9.14 32.22 -4.48
C ASN A 317 -8.47 32.76 -3.19
N LYS A 318 -8.32 31.93 -2.15
CA LYS A 318 -7.43 32.24 -1.01
C LYS A 318 -6.71 30.96 -0.60
N ARG A 319 -5.39 31.08 -0.38
CA ARG A 319 -4.50 30.04 0.14
C ARG A 319 -5.22 29.19 1.18
N MET A 320 -5.46 27.93 0.89
CA MET A 320 -6.07 27.01 1.85
C MET A 320 -5.03 26.64 2.92
N PRO A 321 -5.39 26.63 4.21
CA PRO A 321 -4.48 26.20 5.27
C PRO A 321 -4.18 24.70 5.15
N LEU A 322 -2.93 24.31 5.45
CA LEU A 322 -2.46 22.93 5.46
C LEU A 322 -3.15 22.15 6.60
N ASN A 323 -3.95 21.16 6.23
CA ASN A 323 -4.57 20.16 7.10
C ASN A 323 -4.76 18.86 6.29
N ALA A 324 -5.20 17.79 6.94
CA ALA A 324 -5.28 16.47 6.31
C ALA A 324 -6.20 16.42 5.07
N ASP A 325 -7.21 17.30 4.99
CA ASP A 325 -8.09 17.44 3.82
C ASP A 325 -7.39 18.17 2.65
N THR A 326 -6.54 19.16 2.95
CA THR A 326 -5.80 19.91 1.94
C THR A 326 -4.54 19.19 1.45
N ASP A 327 -3.86 18.41 2.29
CA ASP A 327 -2.73 17.55 1.90
C ASP A 327 -3.11 16.56 0.79
N ASN A 328 -4.33 16.03 0.86
CA ASN A 328 -4.86 15.13 -0.16
C ASN A 328 -5.11 15.87 -1.49
N CYS A 329 -5.64 17.10 -1.44
CA CYS A 329 -5.77 17.97 -2.61
C CYS A 329 -4.42 18.28 -3.26
N TYR A 330 -3.37 18.51 -2.45
CA TYR A 330 -2.01 18.70 -2.95
C TYR A 330 -1.46 17.43 -3.61
N PHE A 331 -1.59 16.26 -2.97
CA PHE A 331 -1.22 14.97 -3.56
C PHE A 331 -1.93 14.71 -4.89
N CYS A 332 -3.23 14.98 -4.95
CA CYS A 332 -4.06 14.86 -6.15
C CYS A 332 -3.57 15.76 -7.30
N CYS A 333 -3.35 17.04 -7.03
CA CYS A 333 -2.81 18.00 -8.00
C CYS A 333 -1.40 17.62 -8.47
N THR A 334 -0.57 17.13 -7.56
CA THR A 334 0.80 16.67 -7.84
C THR A 334 0.80 15.41 -8.68
N VAL A 335 -0.01 14.39 -8.38
CA VAL A 335 -0.12 13.15 -9.19
C VAL A 335 -0.69 13.43 -10.58
N ILE A 336 -1.70 14.28 -10.70
CA ILE A 336 -2.23 14.73 -12.00
C ILE A 336 -1.12 15.44 -12.81
N SER A 337 -0.36 16.31 -12.15
CA SER A 337 0.72 17.08 -12.78
C SER A 337 1.96 16.25 -13.14
N MET A 338 2.30 15.24 -12.35
CA MET A 338 3.42 14.31 -12.58
C MET A 338 3.10 13.27 -13.65
N SER A 339 1.87 12.76 -13.66
CA SER A 339 1.45 11.67 -14.55
C SER A 339 1.23 12.16 -15.97
N TYR A 340 0.81 13.41 -16.15
CA TYR A 340 0.53 13.95 -17.47
C TYR A 340 1.24 15.25 -17.79
N GLY A 341 1.75 16.04 -16.85
CA GLY A 341 1.79 17.49 -17.06
C GLY A 341 0.37 18.05 -16.87
N VAL A 342 0.21 19.36 -16.73
CA VAL A 342 -1.09 19.97 -16.41
C VAL A 342 -2.07 19.84 -17.59
N TYR A 343 -2.78 18.71 -17.70
CA TYR A 343 -3.76 18.42 -18.77
C TYR A 343 -5.17 18.23 -18.20
N ALA A 344 -5.84 19.35 -17.90
CA ALA A 344 -7.17 19.67 -18.43
C ALA A 344 -7.80 20.85 -17.69
N SER A 345 -7.86 21.97 -18.38
CA SER A 345 -9.07 22.79 -18.39
C SER A 345 -9.10 23.54 -19.71
N PRO A 346 -10.20 23.48 -20.48
CA PRO A 346 -10.44 24.43 -21.58
C PRO A 346 -10.73 25.84 -21.05
N ASP A 347 -11.02 25.98 -19.75
CA ASP A 347 -11.31 27.25 -19.10
C ASP A 347 -10.08 27.78 -18.35
N ASN A 348 -9.92 29.10 -18.38
CA ASN A 348 -8.89 29.96 -17.78
C ASN A 348 -8.64 29.79 -16.25
N SER A 349 -8.57 28.56 -15.72
CA SER A 349 -8.32 28.25 -14.32
C SER A 349 -6.83 28.06 -14.02
N MET A 350 -5.93 28.76 -14.74
CA MET A 350 -4.52 28.90 -14.35
C MET A 350 -4.38 29.36 -12.88
N ASN A 351 -5.36 30.09 -12.35
CA ASN A 351 -5.37 30.55 -10.96
C ASN A 351 -5.71 29.46 -9.91
N ALA A 352 -6.32 28.33 -10.30
CA ALA A 352 -6.65 27.26 -9.35
C ALA A 352 -5.49 26.26 -9.13
N CYS A 353 -4.49 26.28 -10.02
CA CYS A 353 -3.30 25.41 -9.97
C CYS A 353 -2.01 26.15 -9.60
N GLN A 354 -2.10 27.31 -8.94
CA GLN A 354 -0.94 27.91 -8.24
C GLN A 354 -0.47 27.07 -7.03
N CYS A 355 -1.10 25.92 -6.77
CA CYS A 355 -0.82 24.99 -5.67
C CYS A 355 0.33 24.00 -5.92
N LEU A 356 1.04 24.07 -7.06
CA LEU A 356 2.17 23.16 -7.37
C LEU A 356 3.51 23.66 -6.83
N GLN A 357 3.52 24.26 -5.63
CA GLN A 357 4.73 24.84 -5.06
C GLN A 357 5.61 23.82 -4.30
N TYR A 358 5.25 22.54 -4.26
CA TYR A 358 6.10 21.50 -3.70
C TYR A 358 6.20 20.26 -4.61
N GLU A 359 7.46 20.02 -4.99
CA GLU A 359 8.08 18.77 -5.43
C GLU A 359 7.85 18.29 -6.88
N PHE A 360 8.75 18.76 -7.75
CA PHE A 360 9.64 17.83 -8.46
C PHE A 360 11.08 18.25 -8.14
N GLU A 361 11.80 17.42 -7.38
CA GLU A 361 13.23 17.58 -7.10
C GLU A 361 14.06 17.25 -8.34
N ILE A 362 14.04 18.11 -9.36
CA ILE A 362 15.13 18.12 -10.34
C ILE A 362 16.07 19.31 -10.15
N GLU A 363 15.67 20.41 -9.53
CA GLU A 363 16.66 21.42 -9.13
C GLU A 363 16.11 22.39 -8.07
N SER A 364 16.84 22.45 -6.94
CA SER A 364 16.72 23.36 -5.79
C SER A 364 15.86 22.90 -4.60
N ARG A 365 16.54 22.79 -3.44
CA ARG A 365 15.98 22.56 -2.09
C ARG A 365 15.34 23.83 -1.49
N THR A 366 15.09 24.87 -2.29
CA THR A 366 14.53 26.15 -1.84
C THR A 366 13.78 26.83 -3.00
N PRO A 367 12.43 26.95 -2.93
CA PRO A 367 11.67 27.68 -3.94
C PRO A 367 11.97 29.18 -3.87
N ASN A 368 12.48 29.77 -4.96
CA ASN A 368 12.40 31.21 -5.21
C ASN A 368 11.49 31.47 -6.44
N GLU A 369 11.12 32.73 -6.70
CA GLU A 369 10.20 33.09 -7.81
C GLU A 369 10.67 32.53 -9.17
N ASN A 370 11.98 32.50 -9.41
CA ASN A 370 12.56 32.00 -10.65
C ASN A 370 12.49 30.46 -10.77
N THR A 371 12.53 29.71 -9.66
CA THR A 371 12.35 28.24 -9.67
C THR A 371 10.95 27.84 -10.12
N VAL A 372 9.92 28.64 -9.82
CA VAL A 372 8.54 28.35 -10.21
C VAL A 372 8.36 28.54 -11.72
N GLU A 373 8.84 29.65 -12.27
CA GLU A 373 8.79 29.93 -13.71
C GLU A 373 9.61 28.92 -14.52
N ALA A 374 10.77 28.52 -14.00
CA ALA A 374 11.59 27.46 -14.56
C ALA A 374 10.81 26.13 -14.66
N ASN A 375 10.11 25.72 -13.59
CA ASN A 375 9.29 24.51 -13.59
C ASN A 375 8.09 24.59 -14.56
N ILE A 376 7.51 25.78 -14.76
CA ILE A 376 6.44 26.00 -15.73
C ILE A 376 6.98 25.83 -17.14
N ALA A 377 8.07 26.53 -17.49
CA ALA A 377 8.66 26.46 -18.83
C ALA A 377 9.16 25.03 -19.17
N PHE A 378 9.72 24.29 -18.21
CA PHE A 378 10.06 22.87 -18.42
C PHE A 378 8.83 22.03 -18.80
N LYS A 379 7.70 22.22 -18.11
CA LYS A 379 6.45 21.50 -18.38
C LYS A 379 5.87 21.89 -19.74
N ASP A 380 5.90 23.17 -20.09
CA ASP A 380 5.42 23.67 -21.38
C ASP A 380 6.30 23.19 -22.55
N GLY A 381 7.62 23.12 -22.35
CA GLY A 381 8.56 22.53 -23.29
C GLY A 381 8.28 21.04 -23.51
N PHE A 382 8.13 20.27 -22.42
CA PHE A 382 7.77 18.85 -22.49
C PHE A 382 6.42 18.62 -23.20
N ARG A 383 5.44 19.50 -22.98
CA ARG A 383 4.14 19.48 -23.66
C ARG A 383 4.29 19.70 -25.17
N ALA A 384 5.03 20.73 -25.57
CA ALA A 384 5.25 21.00 -26.98
C ALA A 384 5.95 19.82 -27.70
N ILE A 385 6.85 19.08 -27.01
CA ILE A 385 7.44 17.84 -27.52
C ILE A 385 6.38 16.74 -27.74
N GLN A 386 5.43 16.59 -26.81
CA GLN A 386 4.35 15.61 -26.92
C GLN A 386 3.35 15.94 -28.02
N ASP A 387 3.09 17.23 -28.23
CA ASP A 387 2.24 17.75 -29.30
C ASP A 387 2.96 17.72 -30.68
N GLU A 388 4.20 17.21 -30.72
CA GLU A 388 5.09 17.21 -31.89
C GLU A 388 5.41 18.62 -32.45
N ASP A 389 5.17 19.66 -31.64
CA ASP A 389 5.50 21.05 -31.92
C ASP A 389 6.92 21.37 -31.45
N TYR A 390 7.90 20.82 -32.16
CA TYR A 390 9.31 20.90 -31.77
C TYR A 390 9.89 22.33 -31.84
N GLU A 391 9.35 23.19 -32.70
CA GLU A 391 9.78 24.59 -32.80
C GLU A 391 9.33 25.38 -31.56
N LYS A 392 8.08 25.19 -31.14
CA LYS A 392 7.60 25.77 -29.88
C LYS A 392 8.34 25.20 -28.68
N ALA A 393 8.60 23.89 -28.65
CA ALA A 393 9.36 23.26 -27.58
C ALA A 393 10.74 23.90 -27.44
N LYS A 394 11.45 24.08 -28.56
CA LYS A 394 12.77 24.70 -28.58
C LYS A 394 12.73 26.14 -28.09
N LEU A 395 11.75 26.94 -28.53
CA LEU A 395 11.57 28.32 -28.07
C LEU A 395 11.40 28.40 -26.54
N ILE A 396 10.53 27.54 -25.99
CA ILE A 396 10.26 27.50 -24.54
C ILE A 396 11.50 27.07 -23.75
N ILE A 397 12.26 26.11 -24.28
CA ILE A 397 13.49 25.60 -23.65
C ILE A 397 14.63 26.63 -23.69
N GLU A 398 14.69 27.45 -24.74
CA GLU A 398 15.60 28.59 -24.84
C GLU A 398 15.21 29.71 -23.87
N GLU A 399 13.91 30.03 -23.77
CA GLU A 399 13.37 30.99 -22.80
C GLU A 399 13.66 30.55 -21.35
N TYR A 400 13.42 29.27 -21.04
CA TYR A 400 13.80 28.65 -19.77
C TYR A 400 15.27 28.88 -19.41
N ALA A 401 16.18 28.68 -20.37
CA ALA A 401 17.61 28.86 -20.16
C ALA A 401 17.97 30.33 -19.85
N HIS A 402 17.16 31.29 -20.28
CA HIS A 402 17.35 32.70 -19.94
C HIS A 402 16.86 33.06 -18.53
N THR A 403 15.77 32.42 -18.08
CA THR A 403 15.06 32.70 -16.81
C THR A 403 15.74 32.12 -15.56
N ILE A 404 16.54 31.06 -15.71
CA ILE A 404 17.22 30.41 -14.56
C ILE A 404 18.42 31.22 -14.02
N SER A 405 18.66 31.14 -12.71
CA SER A 405 19.74 31.90 -12.04
C SER A 405 21.14 31.46 -12.51
N PRO A 406 22.18 32.29 -12.37
CA PRO A 406 23.56 31.90 -12.66
C PRO A 406 24.04 30.65 -11.90
N GLU A 407 23.55 30.41 -10.67
CA GLU A 407 23.87 29.18 -9.92
C GLU A 407 23.14 27.94 -10.45
N MET A 408 21.97 28.10 -11.09
CA MET A 408 21.31 27.01 -11.81
C MET A 408 22.00 26.75 -13.16
N LYS A 409 22.43 27.81 -13.87
CA LYS A 409 23.21 27.70 -15.12
C LYS A 409 24.54 26.97 -14.92
N SER A 410 25.18 27.12 -13.74
CA SER A 410 26.44 26.44 -13.43
C SER A 410 26.28 24.94 -13.13
N LYS A 411 25.04 24.45 -12.94
CA LYS A 411 24.69 23.02 -12.87
C LYS A 411 24.33 22.46 -14.24
N ASN A 412 25.10 22.78 -15.27
CA ASN A 412 24.96 22.25 -16.64
C ASN A 412 23.60 22.45 -17.35
N ASN A 413 22.60 23.10 -16.77
CA ASN A 413 21.28 23.29 -17.38
C ASN A 413 20.61 21.93 -17.70
N GLU A 414 20.55 21.04 -16.70
CA GLU A 414 20.19 19.62 -16.87
C GLU A 414 18.84 19.41 -17.53
N ALA A 415 17.85 20.21 -17.11
CA ALA A 415 16.49 20.17 -17.59
C ALA A 415 16.37 20.59 -19.06
N HIS A 416 17.11 21.63 -19.48
CA HIS A 416 17.22 22.06 -20.87
C HIS A 416 17.81 20.95 -21.74
N ASN A 417 18.96 20.39 -21.33
CA ASN A 417 19.64 19.32 -22.08
C ASN A 417 18.78 18.05 -22.19
N PHE A 418 17.99 17.74 -21.15
CA PHE A 418 17.07 16.61 -21.16
C PHE A 418 15.94 16.81 -22.17
N LEU A 419 15.30 17.99 -22.17
CA LEU A 419 14.24 18.30 -23.15
C LEU A 419 14.79 18.37 -24.58
N GLU A 420 15.98 18.93 -24.78
CA GLU A 420 16.65 18.92 -26.08
C GLU A 420 16.93 17.48 -26.58
N GLY A 421 17.39 16.60 -25.68
CA GLY A 421 17.58 15.18 -25.97
C GLY A 421 16.29 14.49 -26.37
N LEU A 422 15.17 14.80 -25.71
CA LEU A 422 13.85 14.30 -26.07
C LEU A 422 13.40 14.77 -27.45
N ILE A 423 13.59 16.05 -27.79
CA ILE A 423 13.29 16.59 -29.13
C ILE A 423 14.05 15.80 -30.19
N TYR A 424 15.38 15.67 -30.04
CA TYR A 424 16.17 14.95 -31.03
C TYR A 424 15.80 13.47 -31.12
N SER A 425 15.48 12.83 -29.99
CA SER A 425 15.06 11.43 -29.96
C SER A 425 13.75 11.21 -30.74
N ARG A 426 12.77 12.12 -30.57
CA ARG A 426 11.50 12.09 -31.29
C ARG A 426 11.65 12.38 -32.78
N GLN A 427 12.63 13.19 -33.15
CA GLN A 427 13.00 13.47 -34.54
C GLN A 427 13.93 12.39 -35.15
N GLU A 428 14.14 11.27 -34.46
CA GLU A 428 15.03 10.17 -34.89
C GLU A 428 16.51 10.58 -35.10
N LYS A 429 16.91 11.71 -34.52
CA LYS A 429 18.29 12.22 -34.54
C LYS A 429 19.07 11.66 -33.35
N TYR A 430 19.20 10.33 -33.29
CA TYR A 430 19.65 9.60 -32.10
C TYR A 430 21.06 9.98 -31.60
N HIS A 431 22.02 10.27 -32.48
CA HIS A 431 23.34 10.75 -32.05
C HIS A 431 23.30 12.14 -31.40
N LYS A 432 22.40 13.02 -31.86
CA LYS A 432 22.19 14.33 -31.22
C LYS A 432 21.47 14.18 -29.89
N ALA A 433 20.46 13.30 -29.84
CA ALA A 433 19.77 12.98 -28.59
C ALA A 433 20.74 12.45 -27.52
N LEU A 434 21.62 11.53 -27.91
CA LEU A 434 22.66 10.98 -27.04
C LEU A 434 23.60 12.08 -26.51
N ALA A 435 24.06 12.98 -27.39
CA ALA A 435 24.92 14.10 -27.01
C ALA A 435 24.23 15.07 -26.04
N SER A 436 22.93 15.34 -26.22
CA SER A 436 22.16 16.19 -25.30
C SER A 436 21.91 15.51 -23.96
N PHE A 437 21.48 14.24 -23.93
CA PHE A 437 21.28 13.51 -22.67
C PHE A 437 22.54 13.36 -21.83
N ASN A 438 23.71 13.17 -22.46
CA ASN A 438 24.99 13.07 -21.75
C ASN A 438 25.46 14.40 -21.15
N LYS A 439 24.82 15.54 -21.48
CA LYS A 439 25.04 16.83 -20.82
C LYS A 439 24.11 17.05 -19.62
N SER A 440 23.10 16.20 -19.41
CA SER A 440 22.26 16.18 -18.20
C SER A 440 22.89 15.32 -17.10
N ASP A 441 22.29 15.28 -15.90
CA ASP A 441 22.69 14.30 -14.88
C ASP A 441 22.39 12.87 -15.33
N VAL A 442 23.44 12.16 -15.75
CA VAL A 442 23.37 10.76 -16.17
C VAL A 442 23.04 9.80 -15.02
N ASN A 443 23.05 10.26 -13.77
CA ASN A 443 22.60 9.47 -12.61
C ASN A 443 21.08 9.53 -12.42
N ASN A 444 20.42 10.56 -12.96
CA ASN A 444 18.97 10.69 -12.94
C ASN A 444 18.29 9.54 -13.69
N ILE A 445 17.29 8.92 -13.06
CA ILE A 445 16.66 7.70 -13.56
C ILE A 445 15.90 7.91 -14.89
N PHE A 446 15.34 9.11 -15.10
CA PHE A 446 14.65 9.46 -16.34
C PHE A 446 15.63 9.66 -17.50
N VAL A 447 16.81 10.25 -17.22
CA VAL A 447 17.90 10.36 -18.19
C VAL A 447 18.42 8.98 -18.57
N LYS A 448 18.67 8.10 -17.59
CA LYS A 448 19.10 6.69 -17.83
C LYS A 448 18.12 5.91 -18.70
N TYR A 449 16.82 6.03 -18.41
CA TYR A 449 15.79 5.36 -19.22
C TYR A 449 15.83 5.82 -20.68
N ASN A 450 15.87 7.13 -20.91
CA ASN A 450 15.89 7.68 -22.27
C ASN A 450 17.23 7.40 -23.00
N LEU A 451 18.36 7.41 -22.29
CA LEU A 451 19.63 6.92 -22.81
C LEU A 451 19.53 5.46 -23.25
N GLY A 452 18.93 4.59 -22.43
CA GLY A 452 18.71 3.19 -22.78
C GLY A 452 17.87 3.00 -24.05
N LEU A 453 16.83 3.82 -24.23
CA LEU A 453 16.02 3.81 -25.46
C LEU A 453 16.81 4.28 -26.69
N VAL A 454 17.63 5.32 -26.54
CA VAL A 454 18.46 5.86 -27.63
C VAL A 454 19.58 4.88 -28.01
N TYR A 455 20.28 4.30 -27.03
CA TYR A 455 21.30 3.28 -27.27
C TYR A 455 20.74 2.10 -28.07
N ASN A 456 19.54 1.65 -27.71
CA ASN A 456 18.85 0.61 -28.47
C ASN A 456 18.55 1.01 -29.92
N LYS A 457 18.10 2.24 -30.16
CA LYS A 457 17.87 2.73 -31.52
C LYS A 457 19.15 2.87 -32.34
N LEU A 458 20.30 2.97 -31.67
CA LEU A 458 21.64 2.96 -32.26
C LEU A 458 22.28 1.56 -32.30
N GLU A 459 21.55 0.50 -31.92
CA GLU A 459 22.06 -0.88 -31.82
C GLU A 459 23.24 -1.05 -30.85
N MET A 460 23.37 -0.16 -29.87
CA MET A 460 24.36 -0.21 -28.79
C MET A 460 23.80 -1.03 -27.61
N PHE A 461 23.63 -2.33 -27.81
CA PHE A 461 22.84 -3.19 -26.90
C PHE A 461 23.48 -3.38 -25.51
N GLU A 462 24.81 -3.39 -25.41
CA GLU A 462 25.52 -3.53 -24.12
C GLU A 462 25.32 -2.29 -23.24
N GLU A 463 25.47 -1.10 -23.82
CA GLU A 463 25.21 0.17 -23.16
C GLU A 463 23.74 0.30 -22.77
N ALA A 464 22.82 -0.09 -23.67
CA ALA A 464 21.39 -0.10 -23.40
C ALA A 464 21.03 -1.03 -22.23
N LYS A 465 21.57 -2.25 -22.20
CA LYS A 465 21.35 -3.21 -21.11
C LYS A 465 21.83 -2.65 -19.78
N LYS A 466 23.06 -2.15 -19.72
CA LYS A 466 23.68 -1.63 -18.49
C LYS A 466 22.85 -0.52 -17.83
N VAL A 467 22.36 0.45 -18.61
CA VAL A 467 21.58 1.56 -18.05
C VAL A 467 20.15 1.14 -17.72
N LEU A 468 19.53 0.26 -18.51
CA LEU A 468 18.18 -0.23 -18.26
C LEU A 468 18.08 -1.19 -17.07
N THR A 469 19.15 -1.93 -16.72
CA THR A 469 19.21 -2.69 -15.47
C THR A 469 19.05 -1.79 -14.26
N GLN A 470 19.78 -0.66 -14.24
CA GLN A 470 19.68 0.30 -13.15
C GLN A 470 18.29 0.96 -13.08
N VAL A 471 17.63 1.12 -14.23
CA VAL A 471 16.22 1.57 -14.29
C VAL A 471 15.31 0.50 -13.72
N ALA A 472 15.47 -0.77 -14.10
CA ALA A 472 14.63 -1.86 -13.64
C ALA A 472 14.74 -2.12 -12.13
N ASP A 473 15.93 -1.93 -11.56
CA ASP A 473 16.21 -2.15 -10.13
C ASP A 473 15.81 -0.96 -9.24
N PHE A 474 15.38 0.16 -9.83
CA PHE A 474 15.00 1.35 -9.07
C PHE A 474 13.61 1.19 -8.43
N LYS A 475 13.49 1.67 -7.18
CA LYS A 475 12.23 1.65 -6.42
C LYS A 475 11.34 2.81 -6.83
N PHE A 476 10.40 2.53 -7.72
CA PHE A 476 9.47 3.50 -8.26
C PHE A 476 8.24 3.71 -7.37
N ALA A 477 7.81 4.97 -7.24
CA ALA A 477 6.70 5.35 -6.37
C ALA A 477 5.37 5.52 -7.14
N ASN A 478 5.42 5.68 -8.47
CA ASN A 478 4.23 5.94 -9.28
C ASN A 478 4.13 5.09 -10.55
N ALA A 479 2.96 5.16 -11.21
CA ALA A 479 2.60 4.29 -12.32
C ALA A 479 3.46 4.52 -13.58
N ARG A 480 3.82 5.77 -13.88
CA ARG A 480 4.67 6.13 -15.03
C ARG A 480 6.05 5.52 -14.90
N GLU A 481 6.63 5.70 -13.73
CA GLU A 481 7.91 5.14 -13.32
C GLU A 481 7.92 3.61 -13.30
N THR A 482 6.86 2.98 -12.78
CA THR A 482 6.71 1.51 -12.83
C THR A 482 6.64 0.99 -14.28
N GLN A 483 6.00 1.74 -15.17
CA GLN A 483 5.94 1.41 -16.60
C GLN A 483 7.32 1.55 -17.28
N MET A 484 8.15 2.51 -16.85
CA MET A 484 9.54 2.61 -17.29
C MET A 484 10.34 1.38 -16.87
N ALA A 485 10.19 0.92 -15.62
CA ALA A 485 10.80 -0.31 -15.11
C ALA A 485 10.39 -1.53 -15.95
N LYS A 486 9.09 -1.69 -16.19
CA LYS A 486 8.54 -2.79 -17.00
C LYS A 486 9.08 -2.78 -18.42
N THR A 487 9.13 -1.60 -19.03
CA THR A 487 9.68 -1.41 -20.38
C THR A 487 11.17 -1.75 -20.40
N ALA A 488 11.94 -1.28 -19.42
CA ALA A 488 13.35 -1.62 -19.26
C ALA A 488 13.57 -3.14 -19.15
N ILE A 489 12.77 -3.84 -18.35
CA ILE A 489 12.84 -5.31 -18.20
C ILE A 489 12.54 -6.04 -19.52
N ILE A 490 11.51 -5.62 -20.26
CA ILE A 490 11.16 -6.21 -21.56
C ILE A 490 12.31 -6.03 -22.56
N TRP A 491 12.86 -4.83 -22.64
CA TRP A 491 13.97 -4.51 -23.53
C TRP A 491 15.24 -5.28 -23.17
N MET A 492 15.60 -5.38 -21.88
CA MET A 492 16.75 -6.17 -21.44
C MET A 492 16.66 -7.64 -21.89
N LYS A 493 15.47 -8.25 -21.77
CA LYS A 493 15.25 -9.61 -22.25
C LYS A 493 15.45 -9.73 -23.75
N SER A 494 14.93 -8.76 -24.52
CA SER A 494 15.14 -8.69 -25.97
C SER A 494 16.61 -8.50 -26.36
N TYR A 495 17.41 -7.84 -25.52
CA TYR A 495 18.85 -7.63 -25.78
C TYR A 495 19.68 -8.85 -25.45
N GLU A 496 19.34 -9.59 -24.40
CA GLU A 496 19.96 -10.88 -24.13
C GLU A 496 19.76 -11.83 -25.31
N ASP A 497 18.56 -11.87 -25.87
CA ASP A 497 18.27 -12.66 -27.07
C ASP A 497 19.06 -12.17 -28.30
N ALA A 498 19.22 -10.84 -28.47
CA ALA A 498 19.99 -10.26 -29.58
C ALA A 498 21.51 -10.51 -29.46
N LEU A 499 22.08 -10.34 -28.27
CA LEU A 499 23.49 -10.59 -27.97
C LEU A 499 23.82 -12.08 -28.13
N MET A 500 22.93 -12.98 -27.67
CA MET A 500 23.07 -14.42 -27.89
C MET A 500 22.98 -14.81 -29.38
N ALA A 501 22.30 -14.00 -30.20
CA ALA A 501 22.25 -14.16 -31.65
C ALA A 501 23.45 -13.54 -32.39
N GLY A 502 24.45 -12.99 -31.67
CA GLY A 502 25.67 -12.42 -32.24
C GLY A 502 25.47 -11.08 -32.95
N LYS A 503 24.42 -10.34 -32.58
CA LYS A 503 24.14 -8.98 -33.08
C LYS A 503 24.79 -7.91 -32.22
#